data_AF-A0A5C3LGJ4-F1
#
_entry.id   AF-A0A5C3LGJ4-F1
#
_cell.length_a   1.000
_cell.length_b   1.000
_cell.length_c   1.000
_cell.angle_alpha   90.00
_cell.angle_beta   90.00
_cell.angle_gamma   90.00
#
_symmetry.space_group_name_H-M   'P 1'
#
loop_
_entity.id
_entity.type
_entity.pdbx_description
1 polymer ?
#
loop_
_entity_poly.entity_id
_entity_poly.type
_entity_poly.pdbx_seq_one_letter_code
_entity_poly.pdbx_strand_id
1 'polypeptide(L)'
;SFQEQLQRLVVNPLREAVEQNLLAENSPQLIIINGLDECAGPDIQKSILSEISDVLTVFNIPLCFLISSQPEQAIRQAFNTSQSRKYFHVIALDDSFDPDKDIDTFVRSKFNEIKQTHQFQSYPLDWPTDDSIQTLIDRSSRQFIYASVVMKYLESPHKSPVKGLNIIL
;
A
#
# COMPACT_ATOMS: atom_id res chain seq x y z
N SER A 1 -23.98 -7.07 11.81
CA SER A 1 -23.59 -6.43 10.53
C SER A 1 -22.33 -5.59 10.72
N PHE A 2 -21.69 -5.11 9.65
CA PHE A 2 -20.55 -4.18 9.77
C PHE A 2 -20.94 -2.91 10.55
N GLN A 3 -22.13 -2.38 10.29
CA GLN A 3 -22.72 -1.27 11.04
C GLN A 3 -22.70 -1.47 12.55
N GLU A 4 -23.22 -2.60 13.02
CA GLU A 4 -23.29 -2.91 14.45
C GLU A 4 -21.89 -3.02 15.07
N GLN A 5 -20.93 -3.57 14.31
CA GLN A 5 -19.54 -3.66 14.76
C GLN A 5 -18.90 -2.28 14.84
N LEU A 6 -19.05 -1.45 13.82
CA LEU A 6 -18.53 -0.08 13.80
C LEU A 6 -19.12 0.74 14.96
N GLN A 7 -20.42 0.63 15.20
CA GLN A 7 -21.09 1.31 16.30
C GLN A 7 -20.58 0.85 17.67
N ARG A 8 -20.56 -0.47 17.91
CA ARG A 8 -20.21 -1.02 19.23
C ARG A 8 -18.72 -0.93 19.56
N LEU A 9 -17.85 -1.09 18.57
CA LEU A 9 -16.42 -1.24 18.79
C LEU A 9 -15.64 0.06 18.57
N VAL A 10 -16.19 1.02 17.83
CA VAL A 10 -15.50 2.27 17.49
C VAL A 10 -16.30 3.47 17.98
N VAL A 11 -17.53 3.64 17.51
CA VAL A 11 -18.31 4.86 17.76
C VAL A 11 -18.67 5.03 19.23
N ASN A 12 -19.26 4.02 19.86
CA ASN A 12 -19.71 4.13 21.26
C ASN A 12 -18.53 4.30 22.23
N PRO A 13 -17.42 3.52 22.15
CA PRO A 13 -16.27 3.73 23.01
C PRO A 13 -15.65 5.11 22.86
N LEU A 14 -15.53 5.63 21.62
CA LEU A 14 -15.01 6.98 21.39
C LEU A 14 -15.94 8.05 21.94
N ARG A 15 -17.27 7.87 21.83
CA ARG A 15 -18.23 8.79 22.44
C ARG A 15 -18.08 8.84 23.96
N GLU A 16 -18.05 7.67 24.60
CA GLU A 16 -17.87 7.57 26.06
C GLU A 16 -16.55 8.22 26.51
N ALA A 17 -15.47 8.02 25.74
CA ALA A 17 -14.18 8.64 26.02
C ALA A 17 -14.20 10.17 25.88
N VAL A 18 -14.94 10.71 24.89
CA VAL A 18 -15.16 12.17 24.78
C VAL A 18 -15.98 12.69 25.96
N GLU A 19 -17.09 12.02 26.31
CA GLU A 19 -17.97 12.43 27.42
C GLU A 19 -17.23 12.42 28.77
N GLN A 20 -16.27 11.52 28.95
CA GLN A 20 -15.44 11.42 30.14
C GLN A 20 -14.20 12.34 30.12
N ASN A 21 -14.04 13.19 29.08
CA ASN A 21 -12.87 14.04 28.86
C ASN A 21 -11.53 13.27 28.86
N LEU A 22 -11.55 12.01 28.40
CA LEU A 22 -10.35 11.17 28.28
C LEU A 22 -9.55 11.48 27.01
N LEU A 23 -10.18 12.15 26.04
CA LEU A 23 -9.56 12.57 24.79
C LEU A 23 -9.26 14.07 24.84
N ALA A 24 -8.11 14.46 24.29
CA ALA A 24 -7.74 15.86 24.19
C ALA A 24 -8.80 16.64 23.40
N GLU A 25 -9.25 17.78 23.95
CA GLU A 25 -10.22 18.66 23.30
C GLU A 25 -9.74 19.00 21.89
N ASN A 26 -10.63 18.82 20.90
CA ASN A 26 -10.40 19.14 19.49
C ASN A 26 -9.33 18.32 18.77
N SER A 27 -8.91 17.16 19.30
CA SER A 27 -8.01 16.25 18.58
C SER A 27 -8.79 15.27 17.70
N PRO A 28 -8.62 15.30 16.36
CA PRO A 28 -9.25 14.31 15.49
C PRO A 28 -8.67 12.92 15.79
N GLN A 29 -9.56 11.99 16.12
CA GLN A 29 -9.28 10.56 16.20
C GLN A 29 -9.14 10.04 14.78
N LEU A 30 -7.91 9.67 14.40
CA LEU A 30 -7.62 9.15 13.06
C LEU A 30 -7.76 7.62 13.05
N ILE A 31 -8.59 7.11 12.15
CA ILE A 31 -8.67 5.69 11.81
C ILE A 31 -8.07 5.51 10.42
N ILE A 32 -7.06 4.65 10.33
CA ILE A 32 -6.43 4.29 9.05
C ILE A 32 -6.98 2.93 8.61
N ILE A 33 -7.59 2.89 7.43
CA ILE A 33 -8.01 1.67 6.75
C ILE A 33 -7.05 1.47 5.59
N ASN A 34 -6.15 0.49 5.72
CA ASN A 34 -5.18 0.18 4.67
C ASN A 34 -5.66 -0.99 3.82
N GLY A 35 -5.76 -0.81 2.50
CA GLY A 35 -6.11 -1.87 1.55
C GLY A 35 -7.60 -2.21 1.51
N LEU A 36 -8.49 -1.23 1.32
CA LEU A 36 -9.94 -1.49 1.21
C LEU A 36 -10.28 -2.48 0.07
N ASP A 37 -9.48 -2.49 -1.00
CA ASP A 37 -9.61 -3.41 -2.14
C ASP A 37 -9.46 -4.89 -1.76
N GLU A 38 -8.73 -5.22 -0.69
CA GLU A 38 -8.56 -6.60 -0.21
C GLU A 38 -9.81 -7.18 0.46
N CYS A 39 -10.87 -6.37 0.65
CA CYS A 39 -12.15 -6.84 1.16
C CYS A 39 -12.81 -7.82 0.19
N ALA A 40 -13.69 -8.68 0.71
CA ALA A 40 -14.31 -9.80 -0.01
C ALA A 40 -15.38 -9.38 -1.05
N GLY A 41 -15.06 -8.40 -1.91
CA GLY A 41 -15.83 -8.00 -3.07
C GLY A 41 -16.41 -6.59 -3.00
N PRO A 42 -16.93 -6.11 -4.14
CA PRO A 42 -17.34 -4.72 -4.35
C PRO A 42 -18.52 -4.30 -3.47
N ASP A 43 -19.42 -5.23 -3.12
CA ASP A 43 -20.57 -4.92 -2.28
C ASP A 43 -20.14 -4.62 -0.83
N ILE A 44 -19.19 -5.39 -0.30
CA ILE A 44 -18.63 -5.16 1.04
C ILE A 44 -17.87 -3.84 1.07
N GLN A 45 -17.02 -3.56 0.07
CA GLN A 45 -16.30 -2.30 -0.06
C GLN A 45 -17.27 -1.09 -0.04
N LYS A 46 -18.37 -1.17 -0.81
CA LYS A 46 -19.41 -0.14 -0.84
C LYS A 46 -20.13 0.01 0.50
N SER A 47 -20.50 -1.10 1.13
CA SER A 47 -21.16 -1.08 2.45
C SER A 47 -20.27 -0.43 3.50
N ILE A 48 -18.96 -0.72 3.52
CA ILE A 48 -18.02 -0.09 4.44
C ILE A 48 -17.99 1.43 4.25
N LEU A 49 -17.87 1.91 3.02
CA LEU A 49 -17.84 3.35 2.72
C LEU A 49 -19.15 4.06 3.06
N SER A 50 -20.29 3.41 2.83
CA SER A 50 -21.60 3.93 3.22
C SER A 50 -21.72 4.08 4.73
N GLU A 51 -21.38 3.03 5.49
CA GLU A 51 -21.48 3.04 6.95
C GLU A 51 -20.52 4.04 7.60
N ILE A 52 -19.32 4.22 7.04
CA ILE A 52 -18.40 5.27 7.48
C ILE A 52 -19.03 6.65 7.24
N SER A 53 -19.62 6.88 6.05
CA SER A 53 -20.31 8.14 5.76
C SER A 53 -21.42 8.40 6.77
N ASP A 54 -22.26 7.39 7.03
CA ASP A 54 -23.39 7.50 7.95
C ASP A 54 -22.93 7.81 9.37
N VAL A 55 -21.88 7.15 9.85
CA VAL A 55 -21.27 7.46 11.16
C VAL A 55 -20.77 8.90 11.23
N LEU A 56 -20.07 9.38 10.19
CA LEU A 56 -19.61 10.77 10.13
C LEU A 56 -20.76 11.78 10.04
N THR A 57 -21.93 11.38 9.53
CA THR A 57 -23.12 12.25 9.46
C THR A 57 -23.87 12.34 10.80
N VAL A 58 -24.02 11.20 11.50
CA VAL A 58 -24.89 11.08 12.66
C VAL A 58 -24.17 11.52 13.94
N PHE A 59 -22.85 11.34 13.99
CA PHE A 59 -22.11 11.53 15.23
C PHE A 59 -21.17 12.73 15.14
N ASN A 60 -21.39 13.71 16.01
CA ASN A 60 -20.53 14.89 16.16
C ASN A 60 -19.30 14.57 17.04
N ILE A 61 -18.55 13.54 16.66
CA ILE A 61 -17.28 13.15 17.30
C ILE A 61 -16.14 13.57 16.36
N PRO A 62 -14.98 14.00 16.88
CA PRO A 62 -13.85 14.40 16.05
C PRO A 62 -13.20 13.14 15.47
N LEU A 63 -13.82 12.50 14.47
CA LEU A 63 -13.38 11.25 13.86
C LEU A 63 -12.98 11.52 12.40
N CYS A 64 -11.80 11.07 12.02
CA CYS A 64 -11.28 11.18 10.66
C CYS A 64 -10.88 9.79 10.15
N PHE A 65 -11.18 9.52 8.88
CA PHE A 65 -10.77 8.28 8.22
C PHE A 65 -9.76 8.58 7.12
N LEU A 66 -8.64 7.88 7.14
CA LEU A 66 -7.70 7.79 6.02
C LEU A 66 -7.82 6.40 5.43
N ILE A 67 -8.26 6.32 4.17
CA ILE A 67 -8.48 5.05 3.48
C ILE A 67 -7.51 4.96 2.31
N SER A 68 -6.71 3.90 2.25
CA SER A 68 -5.90 3.56 1.08
C SER A 68 -6.50 2.36 0.35
N SER A 69 -6.46 2.39 -0.97
CA SER A 69 -6.91 1.27 -1.79
C SER A 69 -6.33 1.32 -3.20
N GLN A 70 -6.34 0.19 -3.90
CA GLN A 70 -6.17 0.16 -5.35
C GLN A 70 -7.34 0.87 -6.07
N PRO A 71 -7.11 1.38 -7.29
CA PRO A 71 -8.09 2.11 -8.07
C PRO A 71 -9.18 1.21 -8.72
N GLU A 72 -9.72 0.24 -7.98
CA GLU A 72 -10.77 -0.64 -8.48
C GLU A 72 -12.04 0.14 -8.87
N GLN A 73 -12.72 -0.31 -9.92
CA GLN A 73 -13.90 0.38 -10.45
C GLN A 73 -15.00 0.54 -9.40
N ALA A 74 -15.23 -0.47 -8.57
CA ALA A 74 -16.27 -0.44 -7.54
C ALA A 74 -16.00 0.62 -6.47
N ILE A 75 -14.75 0.73 -6.02
CA ILE A 75 -14.29 1.73 -5.05
C ILE A 75 -14.40 3.14 -5.66
N ARG A 76 -13.90 3.32 -6.89
CA ARG A 76 -14.02 4.58 -7.63
C ARG A 76 -15.48 5.02 -7.77
N GLN A 77 -16.40 4.09 -8.03
CA GLN A 77 -17.84 4.39 -8.12
C GLN A 77 -18.43 4.77 -6.75
N ALA A 78 -18.07 4.05 -5.69
CA ALA A 78 -18.55 4.31 -4.34
C ALA A 78 -18.19 5.72 -3.85
N PHE A 79 -16.99 6.19 -4.15
CA PHE A 79 -16.56 7.55 -3.80
C PHE A 79 -17.17 8.65 -4.68
N ASN A 80 -17.70 8.31 -5.87
CA ASN A 80 -18.27 9.27 -6.81
C ASN A 80 -19.77 9.56 -6.63
N THR A 81 -20.39 9.06 -5.56
CA THR A 81 -21.78 9.38 -5.22
C THR A 81 -21.90 10.79 -4.62
N SER A 82 -23.10 11.38 -4.70
CA SER A 82 -23.36 12.71 -4.14
C SER A 82 -23.26 12.76 -2.61
N GLN A 83 -23.52 11.63 -1.93
CA GLN A 83 -23.38 11.51 -0.47
C GLN A 83 -21.91 11.35 -0.08
N SER A 84 -21.16 10.48 -0.75
CA SER A 84 -19.73 10.26 -0.45
C SER A 84 -18.87 11.51 -0.68
N ARG A 85 -19.14 12.28 -1.75
CA ARG A 85 -18.38 13.51 -2.06
C ARG A 85 -18.52 14.62 -1.02
N LYS A 86 -19.51 14.54 -0.11
CA LYS A 86 -19.66 15.49 1.00
C LYS A 86 -18.70 15.20 2.15
N TYR A 87 -18.32 13.93 2.34
CA TYR A 87 -17.57 13.47 3.51
C TYR A 87 -16.17 12.96 3.18
N PHE A 88 -15.95 12.51 1.94
CA PHE A 88 -14.66 12.01 1.49
C PHE A 88 -13.99 12.96 0.52
N HIS A 89 -12.69 13.18 0.76
CA HIS A 89 -11.77 13.78 -0.20
C HIS A 89 -10.91 12.66 -0.79
N VAL A 90 -11.08 12.40 -2.08
CA VAL A 90 -10.30 11.38 -2.80
C VAL A 90 -9.05 12.04 -3.36
N ILE A 91 -7.89 11.56 -2.92
CA ILE A 91 -6.60 11.95 -3.47
C ILE A 91 -6.12 10.78 -4.33
N ALA A 92 -6.13 10.95 -5.64
CA ALA A 92 -5.45 10.03 -6.53
C ALA A 92 -3.95 10.29 -6.39
N LEU A 93 -3.21 9.28 -5.89
CA LEU A 93 -1.75 9.27 -5.92
C LEU A 93 -1.32 8.91 -7.35
N ASP A 94 -1.58 9.88 -8.25
CA ASP A 94 -1.36 10.03 -9.69
C ASP A 94 -1.32 8.80 -10.65
N ASP A 95 -1.75 9.03 -11.89
CA ASP A 95 -1.62 8.08 -13.02
C ASP A 95 -0.25 8.19 -13.74
N SER A 96 0.68 9.03 -13.24
CA SER A 96 2.07 9.14 -13.70
C SER A 96 3.04 8.24 -12.92
N PHE A 97 2.52 7.50 -11.93
CA PHE A 97 3.23 6.47 -11.20
C PHE A 97 3.63 5.41 -12.22
N ASP A 98 4.93 5.32 -12.45
CA ASP A 98 5.54 4.32 -13.31
C ASP A 98 6.28 3.33 -12.41
N PRO A 99 5.60 2.25 -11.95
CA PRO A 99 6.22 1.25 -11.11
C PRO A 99 7.47 0.66 -11.76
N ASP A 100 7.51 0.59 -13.09
CA ASP A 100 8.63 0.00 -13.81
C ASP A 100 9.88 0.87 -13.67
N LYS A 101 9.73 2.20 -13.65
CA LYS A 101 10.83 3.15 -13.41
C LYS A 101 11.35 3.12 -11.97
N ASP A 102 10.46 3.00 -10.99
CA ASP A 102 10.87 2.92 -9.59
C ASP A 102 11.53 1.56 -9.30
N ILE A 103 11.04 0.48 -9.92
CA ILE A 103 11.67 -0.85 -9.87
C ILE A 103 13.05 -0.81 -10.53
N ASP A 104 13.22 -0.17 -11.71
CA ASP A 104 14.53 0.00 -12.34
C ASP A 104 15.53 0.69 -11.39
N THR A 105 15.11 1.80 -10.79
CA THR A 105 15.92 2.57 -9.84
C THR A 105 16.31 1.70 -8.63
N PHE A 106 15.35 0.96 -8.07
CA PHE A 106 15.57 0.05 -6.95
C PHE A 106 16.55 -1.08 -7.31
N VAL A 107 16.31 -1.78 -8.42
CA VAL A 107 17.13 -2.90 -8.88
C VAL A 107 18.57 -2.46 -9.16
N ARG A 108 18.77 -1.33 -9.85
CA ARG A 108 20.10 -0.76 -10.11
C ARG A 108 20.82 -0.38 -8.83
N SER A 109 20.12 0.29 -7.90
CA SER A 109 20.67 0.62 -6.59
C SER A 109 21.11 -0.63 -5.83
N LYS A 110 20.30 -1.68 -5.84
CA LYS A 110 20.58 -2.95 -5.16
C LYS A 110 21.73 -3.72 -5.77
N PHE A 111 21.84 -3.77 -7.10
CA PHE A 111 23.02 -4.34 -7.74
C PHE A 111 24.30 -3.58 -7.39
N ASN A 112 24.26 -2.25 -7.29
CA ASN A 112 25.40 -1.45 -6.84
C ASN A 112 25.79 -1.77 -5.39
N GLU A 113 24.81 -1.94 -4.50
CA GLU A 113 25.04 -2.36 -3.11
C GLU A 113 25.70 -3.75 -3.04
N ILE A 114 25.20 -4.72 -3.82
CA ILE A 114 25.77 -6.08 -3.88
C ILE A 114 27.22 -6.02 -4.36
N LYS A 115 27.53 -5.24 -5.41
CA LYS A 115 28.92 -5.10 -5.91
C LYS A 115 29.88 -4.60 -4.82
N GLN A 116 29.42 -3.71 -3.96
CA GLN A 116 30.25 -3.07 -2.92
C GLN A 116 30.40 -3.93 -1.66
N THR A 117 29.33 -4.62 -1.25
CA THR A 117 29.24 -5.22 0.09
C THR A 117 29.41 -6.74 0.08
N HIS A 118 29.14 -7.40 -1.03
CA HIS A 118 29.06 -8.85 -1.07
C HIS A 118 30.45 -9.50 -1.09
N GLN A 119 30.60 -10.62 -0.37
CA GLN A 119 31.89 -11.30 -0.19
C GLN A 119 32.50 -11.86 -1.49
N PHE A 120 31.67 -12.16 -2.49
CA PHE A 120 32.14 -12.54 -3.83
C PHE A 120 32.38 -11.26 -4.64
N GLN A 121 33.62 -10.80 -4.74
CA GLN A 121 33.95 -9.53 -5.40
C GLN A 121 34.32 -9.66 -6.89
N SER A 122 34.33 -10.89 -7.43
CA SER A 122 34.62 -11.12 -8.84
C SER A 122 33.33 -11.14 -9.65
N TYR A 123 33.09 -10.04 -10.37
CA TYR A 123 31.96 -9.85 -11.27
C TYR A 123 32.46 -9.63 -12.70
N PRO A 124 31.75 -10.09 -13.73
CA PRO A 124 31.96 -9.63 -15.09
C PRO A 124 31.85 -8.10 -15.18
N LEU A 125 32.60 -7.49 -16.08
CA LEU A 125 32.65 -6.02 -16.27
C LEU A 125 31.27 -5.42 -16.57
N ASP A 126 30.47 -6.16 -17.31
CA ASP A 126 29.13 -5.82 -17.77
C ASP A 126 28.03 -6.34 -16.84
N TRP A 127 28.36 -6.92 -15.69
CA TRP A 127 27.35 -7.47 -14.78
C TRP A 127 26.81 -6.40 -13.82
N PRO A 128 25.49 -6.32 -13.57
CA PRO A 128 24.43 -6.91 -14.39
C PRO A 128 24.32 -6.19 -15.74
N THR A 129 23.93 -6.91 -16.79
CA THR A 129 23.65 -6.29 -18.10
C THR A 129 22.33 -5.53 -18.04
N ASP A 130 22.16 -4.52 -18.89
CA ASP A 130 20.89 -3.79 -18.99
C ASP A 130 19.74 -4.73 -19.40
N ASP A 131 19.99 -5.72 -20.26
CA ASP A 131 19.00 -6.75 -20.62
C ASP A 131 18.56 -7.59 -19.40
N SER A 132 19.49 -7.89 -18.48
CA SER A 132 19.16 -8.60 -17.24
C SER A 132 18.26 -7.75 -16.35
N ILE A 133 18.56 -6.45 -16.24
CA ILE A 133 17.77 -5.50 -15.45
C ILE A 133 16.37 -5.38 -16.06
N GLN A 134 16.26 -5.19 -17.37
CA GLN A 134 14.98 -5.09 -18.08
C GLN A 134 14.15 -6.36 -17.89
N THR A 135 14.77 -7.54 -17.98
CA THR A 135 14.08 -8.81 -17.74
C THR A 135 13.50 -8.89 -16.32
N LEU A 136 14.22 -8.40 -15.31
CA LEU A 136 13.73 -8.37 -13.92
C LEU A 136 12.58 -7.38 -13.73
N ILE A 137 12.63 -6.22 -14.40
CA ILE A 137 11.53 -5.25 -14.40
C ILE A 137 10.28 -5.87 -15.05
N ASP A 138 10.43 -6.44 -16.23
CA ASP A 138 9.32 -7.05 -16.98
C ASP A 138 8.69 -8.20 -16.17
N ARG A 139 9.51 -9.07 -15.56
CA ARG A 139 9.05 -10.16 -14.68
C ARG A 139 8.41 -9.67 -13.39
N SER A 140 8.74 -8.46 -12.94
CA SER A 140 8.10 -7.88 -11.76
C SER A 140 6.62 -7.59 -12.00
N SER A 141 6.18 -7.43 -13.25
CA SER A 141 4.78 -7.10 -13.58
C SER A 141 4.26 -5.93 -12.73
N ARG A 142 5.08 -4.88 -12.57
CA ARG A 142 4.83 -3.70 -11.72
C ARG A 142 4.72 -3.96 -10.21
N GLN A 143 5.09 -5.14 -9.75
CA GLN A 143 5.05 -5.52 -8.33
C GLN A 143 6.45 -5.55 -7.74
N PHE A 144 6.70 -4.65 -6.79
CA PHE A 144 7.96 -4.57 -6.05
C PHE A 144 8.36 -5.85 -5.31
N ILE A 145 7.38 -6.69 -4.97
CA ILE A 145 7.61 -7.93 -4.21
C ILE A 145 8.56 -8.86 -4.97
N TYR A 146 8.35 -9.04 -6.29
CA TYR A 146 9.22 -9.90 -7.10
C TYR A 146 10.66 -9.38 -7.09
N ALA A 147 10.86 -8.11 -7.47
CA ALA A 147 12.19 -7.49 -7.48
C ALA A 147 12.88 -7.57 -6.11
N SER A 148 12.15 -7.32 -5.03
CA SER A 148 12.68 -7.37 -3.66
C SER A 148 13.12 -8.78 -3.25
N VAL A 149 12.32 -9.81 -3.60
CA VAL A 149 12.66 -11.21 -3.32
C VAL A 149 13.90 -11.63 -4.12
N VAL A 150 13.97 -11.25 -5.40
CA VAL A 150 15.14 -11.52 -6.25
C VAL A 150 16.39 -10.85 -5.66
N MET A 151 16.34 -9.56 -5.34
CA MET A 151 17.50 -8.86 -4.76
C MET A 151 17.96 -9.50 -3.45
N LYS A 152 17.02 -9.83 -2.56
CA LYS A 152 17.33 -10.52 -1.30
C LYS A 152 17.97 -11.89 -1.52
N TYR A 153 17.57 -12.61 -2.57
CA TYR A 153 18.20 -13.88 -2.93
C TYR A 153 19.65 -13.67 -3.42
N LEU A 154 19.90 -12.63 -4.22
CA LEU A 154 21.22 -12.29 -4.74
C LEU A 154 22.18 -11.72 -3.68
N GLU A 155 21.64 -11.04 -2.66
CA GLU A 155 22.39 -10.55 -1.49
C GLU A 155 22.86 -11.66 -0.55
N SER A 156 22.40 -12.91 -0.75
CA SER A 156 22.71 -14.02 0.15
C SER A 156 24.22 -14.31 0.15
N PRO A 157 24.91 -14.19 1.31
CA PRO A 157 26.37 -14.25 1.36
C PRO A 157 26.89 -15.60 0.86
N HIS A 158 26.14 -16.69 1.06
CA HIS A 158 26.60 -18.05 0.76
C HIS A 158 26.55 -18.42 -0.73
N LYS A 159 26.01 -17.57 -1.60
CA LYS A 159 25.82 -17.88 -3.03
C LYS A 159 26.44 -16.79 -3.89
N SER A 160 26.98 -17.17 -5.06
CA SER A 160 27.46 -16.19 -6.02
C SER A 160 26.27 -15.41 -6.61
N PRO A 161 26.26 -14.06 -6.55
CA PRO A 161 25.18 -13.25 -7.13
C PRO A 161 25.09 -13.44 -8.65
N VAL A 162 26.23 -13.62 -9.33
CA VAL A 162 26.28 -13.86 -10.78
C VAL A 162 25.57 -15.17 -11.13
N LYS A 163 25.90 -16.26 -10.41
CA LYS A 163 25.22 -17.55 -10.62
C LYS A 163 23.75 -17.48 -10.24
N GLY A 164 23.43 -16.76 -9.16
CA GLY A 164 22.06 -16.53 -8.71
C GLY A 164 21.24 -15.83 -9.78
N LEU A 165 21.79 -14.77 -10.39
CA LEU A 165 21.10 -14.03 -11.44
C LEU A 165 20.83 -14.91 -12.66
N ASN A 166 21.80 -15.72 -13.10
CA ASN A 166 21.62 -16.64 -14.22
C ASN A 166 20.59 -17.75 -13.98
N ILE A 167 20.23 -18.05 -12.72
CA ILE A 167 19.13 -18.97 -12.39
C ILE A 167 17.77 -18.28 -12.48
N ILE A 168 17.75 -16.97 -12.21
CA ILE A 168 16.53 -16.17 -12.13
C ILE A 168 16.09 -15.69 -13.50
N LEU A 169 17.04 -15.38 -14.40
CA LEU A 169 16.81 -15.03 -15.81
C LEU A 169 16.45 -16.28 -16.62
#